data_AF-A0A2S9G1B3-F1
#
_entry.id   AF-A0A2S9G1B3-F1
#
_cell.length_a   1.000
_cell.length_b   1.000
_cell.length_c   1.000
_cell.angle_alpha   90.00
_cell.angle_beta   90.00
_cell.angle_gamma   90.00
#
_symmetry.space_group_name_H-M   'P 1'
#
loop_
_entity.id
_entity.type
_entity.pdbx_description
1 polymer ?
#
loop_
_entity_poly.entity_id
_entity_poly.type
_entity_poly.pdbx_seq_one_letter_code
_entity_poly.pdbx_strand_id
1 'polypeptide(L)'
;WRAAQEADVATIPAIVRETADDTMLRDALLENIHRAQLNPLDEAAAYQQLLEEFGVTHDELASRIGRSRPLITNMIRLLRLPIA
;
A
#
# COMPACT_ATOMS: atom_id res chain seq x y z
N TRP A 1 1.26 21.43 10.90
CA TRP A 1 0.40 22.52 11.39
C TRP A 1 0.53 22.73 12.90
N ARG A 2 0.63 21.69 13.74
CA ARG A 2 0.81 21.83 15.20
C ARG A 2 2.03 22.68 15.62
N ALA A 3 3.20 22.45 15.01
CA ALA A 3 4.41 23.22 15.30
C ALA A 3 4.35 24.71 14.86
N ALA A 4 3.54 25.04 13.86
CA ALA A 4 3.39 26.42 13.39
C ALA A 4 2.45 27.25 14.28
N GLN A 5 1.48 26.60 14.93
CA GLN A 5 0.61 27.23 15.92
C GLN A 5 1.38 27.59 17.19
N GLU A 6 2.34 26.76 17.61
CA GLU A 6 3.22 27.07 18.74
C GLU A 6 4.24 28.17 18.42
N ALA A 7 4.56 28.38 17.14
CA ALA A 7 5.54 29.36 16.67
C ALA A 7 4.94 30.72 16.26
N ASP A 8 3.62 30.92 16.44
CA ASP A 8 2.87 32.15 16.11
C ASP A 8 3.10 32.70 14.68
N VAL A 9 3.28 31.78 13.72
CA VAL A 9 3.58 32.15 12.34
C VAL A 9 2.28 32.17 11.52
N ALA A 10 1.79 33.37 11.19
CA ALA A 10 0.53 33.56 10.47
C ALA A 10 0.51 32.99 9.03
N THR A 11 1.69 32.81 8.42
CA THR A 11 1.84 32.29 7.05
C THR A 11 3.02 31.32 6.97
N ILE A 12 2.74 30.10 6.50
CA ILE A 12 3.76 29.07 6.31
C ILE A 12 4.16 29.10 4.82
N PRO A 13 5.42 29.43 4.48
CA PRO A 13 5.88 29.32 3.10
C PRO A 13 5.91 27.83 2.73
N ALA A 14 4.97 27.40 1.89
CA ALA A 14 4.89 26.04 1.38
C ALA A 14 5.38 26.00 -0.07
N ILE A 15 6.26 25.06 -0.37
CA ILE A 15 6.60 24.71 -1.76
C ILE A 15 5.60 23.66 -2.20
N VAL A 16 4.71 24.01 -3.13
CA VAL A 16 3.82 23.05 -3.77
C VAL A 16 4.66 22.23 -4.74
N ARG A 17 5.07 21.03 -4.30
CA ARG A 17 5.62 20.01 -5.19
C ARG A 17 4.46 19.17 -5.69
N GLU A 18 4.28 19.16 -7.01
CA GLU A 18 3.57 18.06 -7.68
C GLU A 18 4.46 16.82 -7.52
N THR A 19 4.27 16.14 -6.39
CA THR A 19 4.84 14.82 -6.19
C THR A 19 4.01 13.91 -7.10
N ALA A 20 4.64 13.08 -7.92
CA ALA A 20 3.92 12.09 -8.72
C ALA A 20 3.09 11.23 -7.74
N ASP A 21 1.80 11.56 -7.59
CA ASP A 21 0.89 11.11 -6.52
C ASP A 21 0.91 9.59 -6.36
N ASP A 22 1.14 8.92 -7.48
CA ASP A 22 1.22 7.48 -7.57
C ASP A 22 2.26 6.88 -6.62
N THR A 23 3.46 7.47 -6.48
CA THR A 23 4.52 6.88 -5.63
C THR A 23 4.24 7.06 -4.14
N MET A 24 3.71 8.22 -3.73
CA MET A 24 3.43 8.50 -2.32
C MET A 24 2.20 7.72 -1.83
N LEU A 25 1.18 7.56 -2.69
CA LEU A 25 0.01 6.73 -2.41
C LEU A 25 0.40 5.24 -2.32
N ARG A 26 1.29 4.77 -3.22
CA ARG A 26 1.83 3.41 -3.21
C ARG A 26 2.51 3.07 -1.89
N ASP A 27 3.39 3.94 -1.41
CA ASP A 27 4.14 3.69 -0.17
C ASP A 27 3.23 3.68 1.07
N ALA A 28 2.21 4.55 1.11
CA ALA A 28 1.24 4.60 2.20
C ALA A 28 0.36 3.33 2.28
N LEU A 29 -0.06 2.79 1.13
CA LEU A 29 -0.85 1.55 1.08
C LEU A 29 -0.02 0.32 1.46
N LEU A 30 1.24 0.27 1.01
CA LEU A 30 2.22 -0.75 1.41
C LEU A 30 2.44 -0.75 2.92
N GLU A 31 2.65 0.42 3.53
CA GLU A 31 2.85 0.53 4.97
C GLU A 31 1.60 0.12 5.76
N ASN A 32 0.40 0.42 5.24
CA ASN A 32 -0.85 0.02 5.88
C ASN A 32 -0.99 -1.51 5.98
N ILE A 33 -0.59 -2.24 4.93
CA ILE A 33 -0.59 -3.71 4.93
C ILE A 33 0.39 -4.27 5.96
N HIS A 34 1.58 -3.64 6.11
CA HIS A 34 2.57 -4.08 7.10
C HIS A 34 2.14 -3.81 8.56
N ARG A 35 1.32 -2.79 8.81
CA ARG A 35 0.84 -2.46 10.17
C ARG A 35 -0.39 -3.26 10.58
N ALA A 36 -1.22 -3.67 9.62
CA ALA A 36 -2.42 -4.43 9.91
C ALA A 36 -2.06 -5.89 10.22
N GLN A 37 -2.50 -6.41 11.37
CA GLN A 37 -2.51 -7.85 11.62
C GLN A 37 -3.64 -8.48 10.79
N LEU A 38 -3.43 -8.57 9.47
CA LEU A 38 -4.41 -9.13 8.55
C LEU A 38 -4.46 -10.65 8.71
N ASN A 39 -5.67 -11.21 8.64
CA ASN A 39 -5.81 -12.64 8.43
C ASN A 39 -5.37 -12.98 6.99
N PRO A 40 -5.03 -14.25 6.68
CA PRO A 40 -4.54 -14.62 5.35
C PRO A 40 -5.51 -14.32 4.18
N LEU A 41 -6.82 -14.23 4.44
CA LEU A 41 -7.81 -13.89 3.41
C LEU A 41 -7.84 -12.38 3.15
N ASP A 42 -7.78 -11.56 4.19
CA ASP A 42 -7.73 -10.10 4.07
C ASP A 42 -6.43 -9.66 3.39
N GLU A 43 -5.31 -10.30 3.71
CA GLU A 43 -4.02 -10.04 3.06
C GLU A 43 -4.05 -10.46 1.58
N ALA A 44 -4.69 -11.59 1.25
CA ALA A 44 -4.91 -11.99 -0.14
C ALA A 44 -5.79 -10.99 -0.91
N ALA A 45 -6.86 -10.48 -0.29
CA ALA A 45 -7.74 -9.48 -0.88
C ALA A 45 -7.01 -8.16 -1.11
N ALA A 46 -6.19 -7.73 -0.14
CA ALA A 46 -5.33 -6.57 -0.28
C ALA A 46 -4.34 -6.73 -1.44
N TYR A 47 -3.66 -7.87 -1.55
CA TYR A 47 -2.76 -8.14 -2.68
C TYR A 47 -3.47 -8.10 -4.03
N GLN A 48 -4.67 -8.65 -4.13
CA GLN A 48 -5.46 -8.59 -5.35
C GLN A 48 -5.83 -7.14 -5.71
N GLN A 49 -6.31 -6.37 -4.73
CA GLN A 49 -6.66 -4.96 -4.93
C GLN A 49 -5.45 -4.14 -5.39
N LEU A 50 -4.28 -4.36 -4.79
CA LEU A 50 -3.04 -3.68 -5.21
C LEU A 50 -2.66 -4.00 -6.67
N LEU A 51 -2.80 -5.26 -7.10
CA LEU A 51 -2.52 -5.63 -8.49
C LEU A 51 -3.47 -4.91 -9.47
N GLU A 52 -4.75 -4.81 -9.11
CA GLU A 52 -5.79 -4.19 -9.93
C GLU A 52 -5.67 -2.66 -9.96
N GLU A 53 -5.47 -2.02 -8.82
CA GLU A 53 -5.37 -0.56 -8.70
C GLU A 53 -4.07 -0.02 -9.30
N PHE A 54 -2.95 -0.72 -9.13
CA PHE A 54 -1.66 -0.27 -9.62
C PHE A 54 -1.29 -0.80 -11.00
N GLY A 55 -2.06 -1.76 -11.54
CA GLY A 55 -1.75 -2.40 -12.83
C GLY A 55 -0.36 -3.05 -12.87
N VAL A 56 0.16 -3.45 -11.71
CA VAL A 56 1.50 -4.03 -11.57
C VAL A 56 1.47 -5.55 -11.67
N THR A 57 2.59 -6.11 -12.09
CA THR A 57 2.77 -7.56 -12.13
C THR A 57 2.98 -8.14 -10.73
N HIS A 58 2.79 -9.46 -10.60
CA HIS A 58 3.05 -10.16 -9.34
C HIS A 58 4.51 -10.07 -8.91
N ASP A 59 5.46 -9.97 -9.86
CA ASP A 59 6.89 -9.85 -9.57
C ASP A 59 7.26 -8.45 -9.06
N GLU A 60 6.65 -7.41 -9.63
CA GLU A 60 6.82 -6.03 -9.15
C GLU A 60 6.22 -5.86 -7.75
N LEU A 61 5.04 -6.45 -7.51
CA LEU A 61 4.42 -6.43 -6.18
C LEU A 61 5.26 -7.20 -5.15
N ALA A 62 5.75 -8.38 -5.51
CA ALA A 62 6.66 -9.19 -4.69
C ALA A 62 7.91 -8.40 -4.28
N SER A 63 8.53 -7.72 -5.24
CA SER A 63 9.73 -6.91 -5.00
C SER A 63 9.47 -5.73 -4.06
N ARG A 64 8.29 -5.10 -4.15
CA ARG A 64 7.91 -3.95 -3.31
C ARG A 64 7.54 -4.33 -1.88
N ILE A 65 6.83 -5.45 -1.69
CA ILE A 65 6.42 -5.94 -0.36
C ILE A 65 7.56 -6.75 0.31
N GLY A 66 8.62 -7.10 -0.42
CA GLY A 66 9.71 -7.94 0.10
C GLY A 66 9.27 -9.39 0.30
N ARG A 67 8.35 -9.87 -0.54
CA ARG A 67 7.82 -11.23 -0.51
C ARG A 67 8.15 -11.96 -1.79
N SER A 68 8.03 -13.29 -1.78
CA SER A 68 8.22 -14.07 -3.00
C SER A 68 6.97 -13.99 -3.89
N ARG A 69 7.17 -13.91 -5.21
CA ARG A 69 6.08 -13.98 -6.21
C ARG A 69 5.18 -15.22 -6.01
N PRO A 70 5.70 -16.45 -5.74
CA PRO A 70 4.85 -17.60 -5.46
C PRO A 70 3.95 -17.44 -4.23
N LEU A 71 4.42 -16.74 -3.19
CA LEU A 71 3.63 -16.46 -1.98
C LEU A 71 2.41 -15.60 -2.33
N ILE A 72 2.62 -14.51 -3.06
CA ILE A 72 1.52 -13.62 -3.50
C ILE A 72 0.50 -14.40 -4.33
N THR A 73 0.96 -15.20 -5.30
CA THR A 73 0.07 -16.03 -6.11
C THR A 73 -0.72 -17.03 -5.27
N ASN A 74 -0.08 -17.71 -4.31
CA ASN A 74 -0.76 -18.68 -3.46
C ASN A 74 -1.79 -18.03 -2.54
N MET A 75 -1.47 -16.86 -1.98
CA MET A 75 -2.39 -16.07 -1.16
C MET A 75 -3.65 -15.71 -1.95
N ILE A 76 -3.50 -15.14 -3.15
CA ILE A 76 -4.63 -14.78 -4.02
C ILE A 76 -5.47 -16.03 -4.39
N ARG A 77 -4.85 -17.20 -4.54
CA ARG A 77 -5.58 -18.45 -4.79
C ARG A 77 -6.47 -18.88 -3.63
N LEU A 78 -6.17 -18.48 -2.38
CA LEU A 78 -7.03 -18.77 -1.23
C LEU A 78 -8.43 -18.19 -1.40
N LEU A 79 -8.55 -17.01 -2.02
CA LEU A 79 -9.84 -16.36 -2.32
C LEU A 79 -10.69 -17.15 -3.32
N ARG A 80 -10.09 -18.04 -4.09
CA ARG A 80 -10.75 -18.86 -5.12
C ARG A 80 -10.97 -20.30 -4.68
N LEU A 81 -10.68 -20.64 -3.42
CA LEU A 81 -10.94 -21.97 -2.91
C LEU A 81 -12.46 -22.21 -2.88
N PRO A 82 -12.95 -23.36 -3.37
CA PRO A 82 -14.34 -23.71 -3.21
C PRO A 82 -14.65 -23.88 -1.73
N ILE A 83 -15.74 -23.24 -1.29
CA ILE A 83 -16.29 -23.47 0.04
C ILE A 83 -16.91 -24.87 -0.01
N ALA A 84 -16.32 -25.81 0.72
CA ALA A 84 -16.83 -27.19 0.82
C ALA A 84 -18.08 -27.25 1.70
#